data_AF-A0A0R3QK45-F1
#
_entry.id   AF-A0A0R3QK45-F1
#
_cell.length_a   1.000
_cell.length_b   1.000
_cell.length_c   1.000
_cell.angle_alpha   90.00
_cell.angle_beta   90.00
_cell.angle_gamma   90.00
#
_symmetry.space_group_name_H-M   'P 1'
#
loop_
_entity.id
_entity.type
_entity.pdbx_description
1 polymer ?
#
loop_
_entity_poly.entity_id
_entity_poly.type
_entity_poly.pdbx_seq_one_letter_code
_entity_poly.pdbx_strand_id
1 'polypeptide(L)'
;MHIVWFTFQIFRKAAFKIAGGISQEIAQVVVDNQNIEDFVGRPKFTSDRLYDSTPVGVIMGLAWTAMGGSSLYIEACLRRSLIISKTSLSRNPSTDSGFSNDSLNDTDNSSKSDATVPFGSLETTGHLGDVMKESMRIAYTVAKNILRNHFPNNDFLDKAHIHVHVPEGATPKDGPSAGCTITSALLSLALNQPARQNVAMTGEISLTGRILPVGGIKEKVIAAKRAGVNCIILPEENRKDFSDLPDFIRKDVDVHFVSHYDQIYDIIFRN
;
A
#
# COMPACT_ATOMS: atom_id res chain seq x y z
N MET A 1 23.72 2.04 13.82
CA MET A 1 24.95 1.49 13.19
C MET A 1 25.48 2.37 12.05
N HIS A 2 24.63 2.81 11.11
CA HIS A 2 25.07 3.66 9.98
C HIS A 2 25.63 5.04 10.37
N ILE A 3 25.04 5.72 11.36
CA ILE A 3 25.54 7.03 11.83
C ILE A 3 26.98 6.92 12.30
N VAL A 4 27.28 5.97 13.19
CA VAL A 4 28.65 5.73 13.71
C VAL A 4 29.63 5.43 12.57
N TRP A 5 29.21 4.63 11.59
CA TRP A 5 30.04 4.32 10.42
C TRP A 5 30.37 5.56 9.58
N PHE A 6 29.37 6.39 9.29
CA PHE A 6 29.57 7.65 8.56
C PHE A 6 30.44 8.63 9.35
N THR A 7 30.20 8.77 10.65
CA THR A 7 31.04 9.57 11.55
C THR A 7 32.49 9.10 11.51
N PHE A 8 32.73 7.78 11.57
CA PHE A 8 34.07 7.22 11.47
C PHE A 8 34.71 7.47 10.09
N GLN A 9 33.92 7.39 9.01
CA GLN A 9 34.37 7.68 7.66
C GLN A 9 34.79 9.16 7.50
N ILE A 10 34.01 10.07 8.09
CA ILE A 10 34.32 11.50 8.16
C ILE A 10 35.62 11.71 8.93
N PHE A 11 35.73 11.18 10.16
CA PHE A 11 36.93 11.31 10.97
C PHE A 11 38.18 10.75 10.27
N ARG A 12 38.07 9.60 9.61
CA ARG A 12 39.18 8.99 8.88
C ARG A 12 39.67 9.87 7.72
N LYS A 13 38.75 10.43 6.93
CA LYS A 13 39.12 11.33 5.83
C LYS A 13 39.60 12.70 6.31
N ALA A 14 39.03 13.22 7.39
CA ALA A 14 39.51 14.45 8.02
C ALA A 14 40.95 14.27 8.53
N ALA A 15 41.24 13.17 9.23
CA ALA A 15 42.59 12.82 9.66
C ALA A 15 43.55 12.67 8.48
N PHE A 16 43.12 12.07 7.36
CA PHE A 16 43.93 11.96 6.15
C PHE A 16 44.24 13.35 5.53
N LYS A 17 43.26 14.26 5.48
CA LYS A 17 43.48 15.64 5.00
C LYS A 17 44.47 16.42 5.89
N ILE A 18 44.42 16.21 7.21
CA ILE A 18 45.34 16.83 8.17
C ILE A 18 46.77 16.25 8.01
N ALA A 19 46.88 14.93 7.84
CA ALA A 19 48.19 14.25 7.74
C ALA A 19 48.85 14.38 6.36
N GLY A 20 48.07 14.50 5.27
CA GLY A 20 48.54 14.50 3.89
C GLY A 20 48.99 15.85 3.33
N GLY A 21 49.37 16.79 4.20
CA GLY A 21 49.54 18.23 3.93
C GLY A 21 50.08 18.61 2.54
N ILE A 22 49.26 19.38 1.80
CA ILE A 22 49.71 20.27 0.73
C ILE A 22 49.37 21.69 1.20
N SER A 23 50.39 22.38 1.70
CA SER A 23 50.48 23.85 1.77
C SER A 23 49.51 24.60 2.70
N GLN A 24 49.46 24.23 3.99
CA GLN A 24 49.25 25.08 5.18
C GLN A 24 48.95 24.15 6.36
N GLU A 25 49.39 24.49 7.58
CA GLU A 25 48.99 23.75 8.79
C GLU A 25 47.47 23.85 8.96
N ILE A 26 46.74 22.81 8.51
CA ILE A 26 45.30 22.74 8.70
C ILE A 26 45.03 22.39 10.17
N ALA A 27 44.88 23.42 11.00
CA ALA A 27 44.63 23.26 12.44
C ALA A 27 43.23 22.68 12.73
N GLN A 28 42.26 22.87 11.84
CA GLN A 28 40.89 22.41 12.03
C GLN A 28 40.20 22.10 10.70
N VAL A 29 39.48 20.99 10.64
CA VAL A 29 38.60 20.62 9.51
C VAL A 29 37.16 20.82 9.96
N VAL A 30 36.45 21.75 9.31
CA VAL A 30 35.01 21.99 9.53
C VAL A 30 34.22 21.25 8.45
N VAL A 31 33.29 20.39 8.88
CA VAL A 31 32.43 19.61 7.97
C VAL A 31 31.02 20.19 8.04
N ASP A 32 30.48 20.60 6.89
CA ASP A 32 29.16 21.21 6.73
C ASP A 32 28.36 20.54 5.59
N ASN A 33 27.12 20.97 5.38
CA ASN A 33 26.25 20.39 4.33
C ASN A 33 26.76 20.61 2.90
N GLN A 34 27.67 21.56 2.66
CA GLN A 34 28.20 21.84 1.32
C GLN A 34 29.39 20.93 1.00
N ASN A 35 30.19 20.56 2.01
CA ASN A 35 31.40 19.78 1.84
C ASN A 35 31.28 18.31 2.25
N ILE A 36 30.16 17.89 2.85
CA ILE A 36 29.97 16.52 3.35
C ILE A 36 30.11 15.45 2.27
N GLU A 37 29.77 15.76 1.01
CA GLU A 37 29.93 14.83 -0.12
C GLU A 37 31.40 14.45 -0.37
N ASP A 38 32.35 15.35 -0.10
CA ASP A 38 33.79 15.05 -0.22
C ASP A 38 34.24 14.02 0.81
N PHE A 39 33.57 13.97 1.96
CA PHE A 39 33.89 13.04 3.04
C PHE A 39 33.13 11.72 2.87
N VAL A 40 31.83 11.78 2.64
CA VAL A 40 30.96 10.60 2.72
C VAL A 40 30.65 10.01 1.34
N GLY A 41 30.87 10.78 0.27
CA GLY A 41 30.43 10.48 -1.08
C GLY A 41 29.02 11.01 -1.34
N ARG A 42 28.47 10.67 -2.51
CA ARG A 42 27.11 11.05 -2.89
C ARG A 42 26.08 10.56 -1.85
N PRO A 43 24.99 11.30 -1.62
CA PRO A 43 23.93 10.88 -0.72
C PRO A 43 23.44 9.48 -1.08
N LYS A 44 23.56 8.53 -0.13
CA LYS A 44 23.08 7.15 -0.34
C LYS A 44 21.56 7.03 -0.25
N PHE A 45 20.90 8.02 0.36
CA PHE A 45 19.46 8.06 0.57
C PHE A 45 18.96 9.47 0.24
N THR A 46 18.07 9.59 -0.75
CA THR A 46 17.52 10.87 -1.20
C THR A 46 16.15 11.15 -0.57
N SER A 47 15.37 10.10 -0.30
CA SER A 47 14.13 10.13 0.50
C SER A 47 13.68 8.72 0.88
N ASP A 48 13.09 8.54 2.07
CA ASP A 48 12.38 7.29 2.45
C ASP A 48 11.01 7.15 1.71
N ARG A 49 10.61 8.18 0.95
CA ARG A 49 9.37 8.22 0.17
C ARG A 49 9.58 7.61 -1.22
N LEU A 50 8.76 6.62 -1.58
CA LEU A 50 8.82 5.94 -2.88
C LEU A 50 8.08 6.72 -4.00
N TYR A 51 7.00 7.41 -3.65
CA TYR A 51 6.16 8.16 -4.60
C TYR A 51 6.01 9.61 -4.15
N ASP A 52 6.27 10.58 -5.04
CA ASP A 52 5.99 12.00 -4.75
C ASP A 52 4.48 12.22 -4.53
N SER A 53 3.64 11.65 -5.41
CA SER A 53 2.20 11.57 -5.26
C SER A 53 1.77 10.12 -5.39
N THR A 54 0.96 9.61 -4.45
CA THR A 54 0.49 8.23 -4.49
C THR A 54 -0.51 8.03 -5.63
N PRO A 55 -0.27 7.08 -6.56
CA PRO A 55 -1.22 6.77 -7.61
C PRO A 55 -2.41 5.96 -7.06
N VAL A 56 -3.43 5.79 -7.90
CA VAL A 56 -4.58 4.94 -7.62
C VAL A 56 -4.12 3.51 -7.27
N GLY A 57 -4.73 2.93 -6.25
CA GLY A 57 -4.39 1.58 -5.78
C GLY A 57 -3.14 1.52 -4.91
N VAL A 58 -2.51 2.65 -4.58
CA VAL A 58 -1.30 2.68 -3.74
C VAL A 58 -1.55 3.45 -2.45
N ILE A 59 -1.32 2.80 -1.31
CA ILE A 59 -1.53 3.38 0.03
C ILE A 59 -0.31 3.12 0.90
N MET A 60 0.09 4.13 1.67
CA MET A 60 1.15 3.97 2.67
C MET A 60 0.61 3.35 3.96
N GLY A 61 1.23 2.25 4.37
CA GLY A 61 1.01 1.56 5.63
C GLY A 61 2.22 1.66 6.55
N LEU A 62 2.00 1.40 7.84
CA LEU A 62 3.05 1.32 8.84
C LEU A 62 3.23 -0.11 9.33
N ALA A 63 4.44 -0.62 9.20
CA ALA A 63 4.81 -1.96 9.62
C ALA A 63 5.81 -1.92 10.78
N TRP A 64 5.81 -3.00 11.55
CA TRP A 64 6.86 -3.28 12.51
C TRP A 64 7.66 -4.49 12.04
N THR A 65 8.98 -4.33 11.96
CA THR A 65 9.92 -5.36 11.50
C THR A 65 10.99 -5.58 12.57
N ALA A 66 11.81 -6.63 12.40
CA ALA A 66 12.96 -6.88 13.27
C ALA A 66 13.97 -5.71 13.33
N MET A 67 13.99 -4.86 12.29
CA MET A 67 14.87 -3.68 12.22
C MET A 67 14.22 -2.40 12.80
N GLY A 68 12.99 -2.50 13.31
CA GLY A 68 12.18 -1.40 13.79
C GLY A 68 11.00 -1.09 12.87
N GLY A 69 10.43 0.10 13.04
CA GLY A 69 9.28 0.56 12.26
C GLY A 69 9.68 0.91 10.83
N SER A 70 8.85 0.52 9.88
CA SER A 70 9.01 0.84 8.46
C SER A 70 7.71 1.39 7.88
N SER A 71 7.83 2.35 6.96
CA SER A 71 6.74 2.80 6.09
C SER A 71 6.77 2.00 4.79
N LEU A 72 5.67 1.33 4.47
CA LEU A 72 5.58 0.48 3.28
C LEU A 72 4.43 0.94 2.40
N TYR A 73 4.57 0.84 1.08
CA TYR A 73 3.49 1.11 0.14
C TYR A 73 2.80 -0.19 -0.23
N ILE A 74 1.51 -0.31 0.08
CA ILE A 74 0.71 -1.42 -0.43
C ILE A 74 0.21 -1.02 -1.81
N GLU A 75 0.51 -1.85 -2.81
CA GLU A 75 0.16 -1.63 -4.21
C GLU A 75 -0.90 -2.63 -4.64
N ALA A 76 -2.01 -2.16 -5.18
CA ALA A 76 -3.05 -2.98 -5.79
C ALA A 76 -3.18 -2.59 -7.26
N CYS A 77 -3.04 -3.57 -8.16
CA CYS A 77 -3.12 -3.36 -9.60
C CYS A 77 -4.01 -4.40 -10.29
N LEU A 78 -4.57 -4.02 -11.43
CA LEU A 78 -5.33 -4.91 -12.29
C LEU A 78 -4.38 -5.84 -13.06
N ARG A 79 -4.55 -7.15 -12.94
CA ARG A 79 -3.72 -8.14 -13.64
C ARG A 79 -4.16 -8.38 -15.09
N ARG A 80 -5.47 -8.27 -15.36
CA ARG A 80 -6.05 -8.48 -16.70
C ARG A 80 -7.16 -7.47 -16.94
N SER A 81 -7.16 -6.84 -18.11
CA SER A 81 -8.25 -5.95 -18.54
C SER A 81 -9.56 -6.71 -18.46
N LEU A 82 -10.57 -6.11 -17.82
CA LEU A 82 -11.94 -6.59 -17.90
C LEU A 82 -12.34 -6.54 -19.37
N ILE A 83 -12.49 -7.70 -20.02
CA ILE A 83 -13.04 -7.75 -21.37
C ILE A 83 -14.52 -7.44 -21.21
N ILE A 84 -14.88 -6.16 -21.37
CA ILE A 84 -16.27 -5.77 -21.59
C ILE A 84 -16.60 -6.29 -22.98
N SER A 85 -17.32 -7.40 -23.06
CA SER A 85 -17.94 -7.88 -24.30
C SER A 85 -18.90 -6.79 -24.80
N LYS A 86 -18.38 -5.89 -25.65
CA LYS A 86 -19.17 -5.03 -26.53
C LYS A 86 -19.90 -5.92 -27.55
N THR A 87 -20.91 -6.64 -27.12
CA THR A 87 -21.71 -7.53 -28.01
C THR A 87 -23.20 -7.20 -27.89
N SER A 88 -23.56 -5.92 -27.89
CA SER A 88 -24.96 -5.49 -27.94
C SER A 88 -25.19 -4.12 -28.62
N LEU A 89 -24.31 -3.71 -29.53
CA LEU A 89 -24.51 -2.53 -30.38
C LEU A 89 -24.16 -2.85 -31.85
N SER A 90 -24.85 -3.83 -32.43
CA SER A 90 -25.20 -3.82 -33.85
C SER A 90 -26.49 -4.63 -34.07
N ARG A 91 -27.65 -3.95 -34.01
CA ARG A 91 -28.85 -4.41 -34.68
C ARG A 91 -28.85 -3.74 -36.05
N ASN A 92 -28.68 -4.51 -37.12
CA ASN A 92 -29.12 -4.11 -38.45
C ASN A 92 -30.32 -5.02 -38.83
N PRO A 93 -31.47 -4.47 -39.21
CA PRO A 93 -32.56 -5.23 -39.78
C PRO A 93 -32.38 -5.31 -41.31
N SER A 94 -32.19 -6.52 -41.84
CA SER A 94 -32.39 -6.76 -43.27
C SER A 94 -32.85 -8.20 -43.50
N THR A 95 -34.04 -8.27 -44.07
CA THR A 95 -34.76 -9.38 -44.70
C THR A 95 -33.93 -10.10 -45.76
N ASP A 96 -34.02 -11.44 -45.85
CA ASP A 96 -34.51 -12.12 -47.06
C ASP A 96 -34.69 -13.65 -46.89
N SER A 97 -35.59 -14.17 -47.72
CA SER A 97 -36.21 -15.49 -47.77
C SER A 97 -35.45 -16.59 -48.53
N GLY A 98 -35.67 -17.88 -48.19
CA GLY A 98 -35.63 -19.00 -49.17
C GLY A 98 -35.05 -20.37 -48.73
N PHE A 99 -35.93 -21.38 -48.61
CA PHE A 99 -35.82 -22.87 -48.72
C PHE A 99 -34.44 -23.57 -48.93
N SER A 100 -34.08 -24.72 -48.33
CA SER A 100 -34.69 -26.09 -48.45
C SER A 100 -34.07 -27.10 -47.45
N ASN A 101 -34.79 -28.21 -47.16
CA ASN A 101 -34.47 -29.34 -46.26
C ASN A 101 -33.34 -30.29 -46.73
N ASP A 102 -32.63 -30.94 -45.80
CA ASP A 102 -32.66 -32.42 -45.66
C ASP A 102 -31.95 -32.97 -44.38
N SER A 103 -32.74 -33.72 -43.61
CA SER A 103 -32.47 -34.95 -42.84
C SER A 103 -31.28 -35.11 -41.86
N LEU A 104 -31.66 -35.12 -40.57
CA LEU A 104 -31.38 -36.12 -39.51
C LEU A 104 -29.93 -36.54 -39.21
N ASN A 105 -29.44 -36.10 -38.06
CA ASN A 105 -28.80 -37.00 -37.09
C ASN A 105 -29.19 -36.59 -35.67
N ASP A 106 -29.87 -37.51 -35.00
CA ASP A 106 -30.19 -37.48 -33.57
C ASP A 106 -28.90 -37.60 -32.75
N THR A 107 -28.71 -36.70 -31.78
CA THR A 107 -28.38 -37.02 -30.39
C THR A 107 -28.29 -35.74 -29.56
N ASP A 108 -29.30 -35.55 -28.72
CA ASP A 108 -29.34 -34.80 -27.46
C ASP A 108 -28.45 -33.56 -27.31
N ASN A 109 -29.04 -32.41 -27.59
CA ASN A 109 -28.56 -31.11 -27.15
C ASN A 109 -29.61 -30.43 -26.25
N SER A 110 -29.47 -30.59 -24.94
CA SER A 110 -29.97 -29.64 -23.93
C SER A 110 -29.17 -29.86 -22.65
N SER A 111 -28.13 -29.07 -22.37
CA SER A 111 -28.33 -27.77 -21.75
C SER A 111 -27.22 -26.77 -22.10
N LYS A 112 -27.60 -25.84 -22.99
CA LYS A 112 -27.33 -24.39 -22.92
C LYS A 112 -26.26 -23.94 -21.91
N SER A 113 -25.13 -23.49 -22.46
CA SER A 113 -24.39 -22.28 -22.08
C SER A 113 -24.75 -21.67 -20.71
N ASP A 114 -24.15 -22.20 -19.65
CA ASP A 114 -24.02 -21.42 -18.42
C ASP A 114 -22.88 -20.43 -18.66
N ALA A 115 -23.23 -19.19 -18.97
CA ALA A 115 -22.27 -18.09 -18.99
C ALA A 115 -21.76 -17.93 -17.56
N THR A 116 -20.73 -18.70 -17.19
CA THR A 116 -20.06 -18.62 -15.90
C THR A 116 -19.63 -17.18 -15.71
N VAL A 117 -20.30 -16.49 -14.79
CA VAL A 117 -19.99 -15.10 -14.46
C VAL A 117 -18.50 -15.08 -14.09
N PRO A 118 -17.64 -14.33 -14.79
CA PRO A 118 -16.21 -14.38 -14.54
C PRO A 118 -15.94 -13.94 -13.11
N PHE A 119 -15.46 -14.89 -12.29
CA PHE A 119 -15.15 -14.65 -10.88
C PHE A 119 -13.76 -14.02 -10.79
N GLY A 120 -13.67 -12.86 -10.13
CA GLY A 120 -12.42 -12.16 -9.90
C GLY A 120 -11.46 -12.97 -9.03
N SER A 121 -10.16 -12.80 -9.25
CA SER A 121 -9.10 -13.47 -8.47
C SER A 121 -8.22 -12.47 -7.74
N LEU A 122 -7.68 -12.86 -6.59
CA LEU A 122 -6.69 -12.08 -5.84
C LEU A 122 -5.35 -12.82 -5.83
N GLU A 123 -4.34 -12.23 -6.45
CA GLU A 123 -2.95 -12.67 -6.34
C GLU A 123 -2.17 -11.77 -5.38
N THR A 124 -1.25 -12.35 -4.62
CA THR A 124 -0.53 -11.65 -3.55
C THR A 124 0.96 -11.95 -3.62
N THR A 125 1.82 -10.92 -3.61
CA THR A 125 3.28 -11.08 -3.57
C THR A 125 3.91 -10.16 -2.52
N GLY A 126 5.16 -10.45 -2.12
CA GLY A 126 5.88 -9.64 -1.13
C GLY A 126 6.50 -10.41 0.04
N HIS A 127 6.74 -11.73 -0.12
CA HIS A 127 7.29 -12.62 0.91
C HIS A 127 6.45 -12.61 2.20
N LEU A 128 5.15 -12.89 2.01
CA LEU A 128 4.15 -12.82 3.05
C LEU A 128 4.07 -14.14 3.81
N GLY A 129 4.01 -14.07 5.14
CA GLY A 129 3.66 -15.20 5.99
C GLY A 129 2.16 -15.54 5.93
N ASP A 130 1.75 -16.59 6.63
CA ASP A 130 0.38 -17.11 6.52
C ASP A 130 -0.66 -16.19 7.18
N VAL A 131 -0.29 -15.50 8.26
CA VAL A 131 -1.17 -14.52 8.91
C VAL A 131 -1.41 -13.33 7.99
N MET A 132 -0.38 -12.86 7.29
CA MET A 132 -0.53 -11.77 6.32
C MET A 132 -1.37 -12.18 5.11
N LYS A 133 -1.23 -13.42 4.60
CA LYS A 133 -2.09 -13.94 3.52
C LYS A 133 -3.56 -14.03 3.96
N GLU A 134 -3.81 -14.46 5.21
CA GLU A 134 -5.15 -14.49 5.79
C GLU A 134 -5.73 -13.06 5.93
N SER A 135 -4.94 -12.14 6.47
CA SER A 135 -5.29 -10.71 6.58
C SER A 135 -5.69 -10.11 5.23
N MET A 136 -4.96 -10.44 4.14
CA MET A 136 -5.32 -10.00 2.79
C MET A 136 -6.67 -10.54 2.31
N ARG A 137 -6.99 -11.81 2.58
CA ARG A 137 -8.29 -12.40 2.21
C ARG A 137 -9.44 -11.74 2.97
N ILE A 138 -9.23 -11.46 4.26
CA ILE A 138 -10.20 -10.74 5.10
C ILE A 138 -10.39 -9.32 4.55
N ALA A 139 -9.30 -8.59 4.33
CA ALA A 139 -9.31 -7.23 3.79
C ALA A 139 -10.03 -7.15 2.43
N TYR A 140 -9.83 -8.14 1.55
CA TYR A 140 -10.51 -8.23 0.26
C TYR A 140 -12.02 -8.47 0.40
N THR A 141 -12.41 -9.34 1.33
CA THR A 141 -13.83 -9.60 1.63
C THR A 141 -14.50 -8.36 2.19
N VAL A 142 -13.83 -7.65 3.09
CA VAL A 142 -14.33 -6.40 3.68
C VAL A 142 -14.41 -5.29 2.62
N ALA A 143 -13.41 -5.16 1.75
CA ALA A 143 -13.43 -4.18 0.65
C ALA A 143 -14.62 -4.41 -0.28
N LYS A 144 -14.93 -5.67 -0.65
CA LYS A 144 -16.14 -6.00 -1.42
C LYS A 144 -17.42 -5.61 -0.70
N ASN A 145 -17.52 -5.90 0.59
CA ASN A 145 -18.70 -5.57 1.38
C ASN A 145 -18.92 -4.05 1.45
N ILE A 146 -17.87 -3.28 1.73
CA ILE A 146 -17.92 -1.81 1.75
C ILE A 146 -18.30 -1.26 0.38
N LEU A 147 -17.67 -1.76 -0.68
CA LEU A 147 -17.95 -1.30 -2.04
C LEU A 147 -19.42 -1.54 -2.43
N ARG A 148 -19.98 -2.71 -2.10
CA ARG A 148 -21.40 -3.02 -2.36
C ARG A 148 -22.35 -2.13 -1.56
N ASN A 149 -22.00 -1.80 -0.31
CA ASN A 149 -22.83 -0.96 0.54
C ASN A 149 -22.83 0.52 0.09
N HIS A 150 -21.66 1.05 -0.30
CA HIS A 150 -21.53 2.44 -0.73
C HIS A 150 -21.87 2.65 -2.21
N PHE A 151 -21.56 1.67 -3.07
CA PHE A 151 -21.73 1.73 -4.52
C PHE A 151 -22.32 0.41 -5.04
N PRO A 152 -23.63 0.16 -4.87
CA PRO A 152 -24.27 -1.10 -5.25
C PRO A 152 -24.12 -1.49 -6.72
N ASN A 153 -23.89 -0.51 -7.61
CA ASN A 153 -23.69 -0.73 -9.05
C ASN A 153 -22.24 -1.05 -9.41
N ASN A 154 -21.29 -0.96 -8.48
CA ASN A 154 -19.88 -1.21 -8.73
C ASN A 154 -19.52 -2.66 -8.37
N ASP A 155 -19.47 -3.51 -9.39
CA ASP A 155 -19.08 -4.93 -9.28
C ASP A 155 -17.61 -5.19 -9.64
N PHE A 156 -16.78 -4.13 -9.66
CA PHE A 156 -15.38 -4.21 -10.07
C PHE A 156 -14.59 -5.26 -9.28
N LEU A 157 -14.66 -5.22 -7.94
CA LEU A 157 -13.95 -6.19 -7.08
C LEU A 157 -14.50 -7.63 -7.20
N ASP A 158 -15.68 -7.82 -7.79
CA ASP A 158 -16.24 -9.16 -8.01
C ASP A 158 -15.77 -9.80 -9.30
N LYS A 159 -15.46 -8.99 -10.32
CA LYS A 159 -15.05 -9.47 -11.65
C LYS A 159 -13.56 -9.32 -11.93
N ALA A 160 -12.87 -8.40 -11.25
CA ALA A 160 -11.49 -8.08 -11.54
C ALA A 160 -10.51 -9.15 -11.05
N HIS A 161 -9.49 -9.40 -11.87
CA HIS A 161 -8.28 -10.11 -11.44
C HIS A 161 -7.29 -9.07 -10.90
N ILE A 162 -7.08 -9.08 -9.60
CA ILE A 162 -6.28 -8.07 -8.89
C ILE A 162 -5.00 -8.72 -8.36
N HIS A 163 -3.90 -7.99 -8.43
CA HIS A 163 -2.64 -8.34 -7.81
C HIS A 163 -2.32 -7.30 -6.74
N VAL A 164 -2.19 -7.75 -5.49
CA VAL A 164 -1.70 -6.95 -4.37
C VAL A 164 -0.22 -7.27 -4.12
N HIS A 165 0.62 -6.25 -4.15
CA HIS A 165 2.04 -6.35 -3.85
C HIS A 165 2.37 -5.60 -2.55
N VAL A 166 3.20 -6.23 -1.72
CA VAL A 166 3.82 -5.60 -0.55
C VAL A 166 5.34 -5.55 -0.77
N PRO A 167 5.91 -4.39 -1.18
CA PRO A 167 7.33 -4.16 -1.46
C PRO A 167 8.23 -4.58 -0.31
N GLU A 168 9.54 -4.75 -0.58
CA GLU A 168 10.54 -5.38 0.30
C GLU A 168 10.43 -6.92 0.38
N GLY A 169 10.51 -7.60 -0.76
CA GLY A 169 10.39 -9.07 -0.83
C GLY A 169 11.52 -9.87 -0.16
N ALA A 170 12.60 -9.22 0.29
CA ALA A 170 13.70 -9.89 0.99
C ALA A 170 13.42 -10.07 2.49
N THR A 171 12.58 -9.21 3.08
CA THR A 171 12.22 -9.27 4.49
C THR A 171 10.85 -9.94 4.65
N PRO A 172 10.75 -11.06 5.38
CA PRO A 172 9.46 -11.69 5.66
C PRO A 172 8.53 -10.70 6.35
N LYS A 173 7.28 -10.64 5.88
CA LYS A 173 6.24 -9.81 6.47
C LYS A 173 5.11 -10.69 6.95
N ASP A 174 4.95 -10.74 8.26
CA ASP A 174 3.88 -11.52 8.87
C ASP A 174 3.25 -10.73 10.01
N GLY A 175 1.95 -10.49 9.90
CA GLY A 175 1.18 -9.71 10.86
C GLY A 175 -0.06 -9.07 10.24
N PRO A 176 -1.18 -9.00 10.98
CA PRO A 176 -2.46 -8.55 10.44
C PRO A 176 -2.59 -7.02 10.35
N SER A 177 -1.58 -6.28 10.83
CA SER A 177 -1.62 -4.82 11.04
C SER A 177 -1.73 -3.95 9.78
N ALA A 178 -1.68 -4.55 8.59
CA ALA A 178 -1.85 -3.89 7.30
C ALA A 178 -3.27 -4.05 6.73
N GLY A 179 -4.19 -4.71 7.45
CA GLY A 179 -5.54 -5.01 6.98
C GLY A 179 -6.29 -3.78 6.46
N CYS A 180 -6.32 -2.70 7.26
CA CYS A 180 -6.96 -1.45 6.83
C CYS A 180 -6.27 -0.82 5.60
N THR A 181 -4.95 -0.87 5.53
CA THR A 181 -4.17 -0.34 4.39
C THR A 181 -4.48 -1.10 3.11
N ILE A 182 -4.58 -2.43 3.17
CA ILE A 182 -4.92 -3.29 2.04
C ILE A 182 -6.35 -3.00 1.58
N THR A 183 -7.31 -2.91 2.49
CA THR A 183 -8.69 -2.54 2.17
C THR A 183 -8.75 -1.18 1.46
N SER A 184 -8.01 -0.19 1.93
CA SER A 184 -7.94 1.14 1.30
C SER A 184 -7.32 1.10 -0.09
N ALA A 185 -6.29 0.29 -0.31
CA ALA A 185 -5.66 0.15 -1.63
C ALA A 185 -6.62 -0.48 -2.64
N LEU A 186 -7.36 -1.50 -2.22
CA LEU A 186 -8.37 -2.16 -3.04
C LEU A 186 -9.55 -1.23 -3.36
N LEU A 187 -10.03 -0.45 -2.39
CA LEU A 187 -11.09 0.53 -2.61
C LEU A 187 -10.62 1.68 -3.51
N SER A 188 -9.39 2.18 -3.32
CA SER A 188 -8.79 3.18 -4.19
C SER A 188 -8.78 2.71 -5.64
N LEU A 189 -8.33 1.46 -5.88
CA LEU A 189 -8.34 0.83 -7.20
C LEU A 189 -9.76 0.70 -7.77
N ALA A 190 -10.72 0.24 -6.97
CA ALA A 190 -12.10 0.01 -7.40
C ALA A 190 -12.89 1.30 -7.69
N LEU A 191 -12.57 2.38 -7.00
CA LEU A 191 -13.18 3.71 -7.19
C LEU A 191 -12.44 4.53 -8.25
N ASN A 192 -11.28 4.06 -8.71
CA ASN A 192 -10.36 4.81 -9.56
C ASN A 192 -10.06 6.21 -8.98
N GLN A 193 -9.92 6.28 -7.65
CA GLN A 193 -9.68 7.51 -6.91
C GLN A 193 -8.40 7.37 -6.08
N PRO A 194 -7.39 8.25 -6.26
CA PRO A 194 -6.20 8.22 -5.44
C PRO A 194 -6.54 8.60 -4.00
N ALA A 195 -5.86 7.98 -3.04
CA ALA A 195 -6.01 8.35 -1.64
C ALA A 195 -5.44 9.74 -1.35
N ARG A 196 -5.90 10.32 -0.24
CA ARG A 196 -5.30 11.50 0.37
C ARG A 196 -3.78 11.35 0.49
N GLN A 197 -3.05 12.40 0.12
CA GLN A 197 -1.59 12.44 0.20
C GLN A 197 -1.11 12.62 1.64
N ASN A 198 0.13 12.19 1.92
CA ASN A 198 0.78 12.31 3.23
C ASN A 198 0.02 11.65 4.40
N VAL A 199 -0.75 10.60 4.11
CA VAL A 199 -1.43 9.78 5.12
C VAL A 199 -0.76 8.42 5.23
N ALA A 200 -0.53 7.96 6.46
CA ALA A 200 -0.15 6.57 6.74
C ALA A 200 -1.15 5.96 7.71
N MET A 201 -1.36 4.64 7.62
CA MET A 201 -2.30 3.94 8.52
C MET A 201 -1.77 2.59 8.97
N THR A 202 -2.25 2.13 10.11
CA THR A 202 -2.06 0.76 10.59
C THR A 202 -3.30 0.33 11.37
N GLY A 203 -3.59 -0.96 11.35
CA GLY A 203 -4.78 -1.49 11.99
C GLY A 203 -5.13 -2.83 11.37
N GLU A 204 -5.35 -3.82 12.23
CA GLU A 204 -5.99 -5.05 11.80
C GLU A 204 -7.46 -4.79 11.51
N ILE A 205 -8.02 -5.50 10.53
CA ILE A 205 -9.42 -5.34 10.13
C ILE A 205 -10.17 -6.65 10.34
N SER A 206 -11.33 -6.55 11.01
CA SER A 206 -12.28 -7.64 11.13
C SER A 206 -13.17 -7.73 9.90
N LEU A 207 -13.75 -8.90 9.63
CA LEU A 207 -14.78 -9.09 8.58
C LEU A 207 -15.99 -8.15 8.73
N THR A 208 -16.24 -7.66 9.95
CA THR A 208 -17.32 -6.70 10.25
C THR A 208 -16.96 -5.25 9.94
N GLY A 209 -15.71 -4.94 9.61
CA GLY A 209 -15.23 -3.57 9.39
C GLY A 209 -14.63 -2.89 10.63
N ARG A 210 -14.59 -3.56 11.79
CA ARG A 210 -13.90 -3.05 12.99
C ARG A 210 -12.39 -3.00 12.81
N ILE A 211 -11.77 -1.96 13.35
CA ILE A 211 -10.33 -1.76 13.38
C ILE A 211 -9.79 -2.18 14.74
N LEU A 212 -8.91 -3.18 14.75
CA LEU A 212 -8.35 -3.79 15.95
C LEU A 212 -6.96 -3.22 16.28
N PRO A 213 -6.57 -3.23 17.57
CA PRO A 213 -5.28 -2.69 18.01
C PRO A 213 -4.11 -3.44 17.41
N VAL A 214 -2.98 -2.73 17.29
CA VAL A 214 -1.73 -3.27 16.75
C VAL A 214 -0.55 -2.91 17.65
N GLY A 215 0.50 -3.74 17.62
CA GLY A 215 1.74 -3.47 18.33
C GLY A 215 2.67 -2.50 17.60
N GLY A 216 3.72 -2.08 18.32
CA GLY A 216 4.83 -1.29 17.76
C GLY A 216 4.48 0.15 17.41
N ILE A 217 3.54 0.78 18.14
CA ILE A 217 3.06 2.14 17.85
C ILE A 217 4.20 3.15 17.88
N LYS A 218 5.10 3.08 18.86
CA LYS A 218 6.27 3.95 18.96
C LYS A 218 7.12 3.92 17.70
N GLU A 219 7.50 2.73 17.27
CA GLU A 219 8.36 2.52 16.10
C GLU A 219 7.65 2.93 14.81
N LYS A 220 6.35 2.63 14.67
CA LYS A 220 5.53 3.00 13.52
C LYS A 220 5.37 4.51 13.37
N VAL A 221 5.16 5.24 14.46
CA VAL A 221 5.07 6.71 14.44
C VAL A 221 6.42 7.33 14.08
N ILE A 222 7.53 6.79 14.59
CA ILE A 222 8.88 7.24 14.19
C ILE A 222 9.10 7.01 12.69
N ALA A 223 8.68 5.85 12.15
CA ALA A 223 8.81 5.55 10.73
C ALA A 223 7.98 6.50 9.86
N ALA A 224 6.73 6.78 10.25
CA ALA A 224 5.87 7.76 9.58
C ALA A 224 6.52 9.15 9.55
N LYS A 225 7.06 9.60 10.69
CA LYS A 225 7.73 10.91 10.79
C LYS A 225 8.98 10.98 9.90
N ARG A 226 9.78 9.90 9.85
CA ARG A 226 10.94 9.78 8.95
C ARG A 226 10.55 9.82 7.47
N ALA A 227 9.41 9.24 7.12
CA ALA A 227 8.85 9.28 5.77
C ALA A 227 8.18 10.63 5.41
N GLY A 228 8.16 11.60 6.34
CA GLY A 228 7.58 12.93 6.13
C GLY A 228 6.05 12.94 6.15
N VAL A 229 5.43 11.98 6.82
CA VAL A 229 3.97 11.86 6.94
C VAL A 229 3.47 12.80 8.03
N ASN A 230 2.44 13.59 7.71
CA ASN A 230 1.84 14.52 8.66
C ASN A 230 0.53 14.00 9.26
N CYS A 231 -0.10 12.98 8.65
CA CYS A 231 -1.38 12.43 9.07
C CYS A 231 -1.26 10.92 9.30
N ILE A 232 -1.51 10.45 10.52
CA ILE A 232 -1.48 9.03 10.87
C ILE A 232 -2.86 8.57 11.33
N ILE A 233 -3.31 7.44 10.81
CA ILE A 233 -4.54 6.77 11.27
C ILE A 233 -4.14 5.58 12.14
N LEU A 234 -4.61 5.58 13.40
CA LEU A 234 -4.36 4.53 14.39
C LEU A 234 -5.67 3.93 14.93
N PRO A 235 -5.67 2.68 15.39
CA PRO A 235 -6.83 2.12 16.08
C PRO A 235 -7.14 2.88 17.38
N GLU A 236 -8.43 3.04 17.70
CA GLU A 236 -8.89 3.74 18.91
C GLU A 236 -8.31 3.14 20.20
N GLU A 237 -8.19 1.81 20.24
CA GLU A 237 -7.62 1.11 21.39
C GLU A 237 -6.12 1.44 21.61
N ASN A 238 -5.39 1.84 20.57
CA ASN A 238 -3.98 2.27 20.69
C ASN A 238 -3.80 3.73 21.12
N ARG A 239 -4.88 4.46 21.46
CA ARG A 239 -4.80 5.84 21.96
C ARG A 239 -3.94 5.96 23.21
N LYS A 240 -4.02 4.98 24.10
CA LYS A 240 -3.20 4.94 25.33
C LYS A 240 -1.72 4.82 24.98
N ASP A 241 -1.37 3.85 24.14
CA ASP A 241 0.01 3.61 23.69
C ASP A 241 0.62 4.84 23.00
N PHE A 242 -0.18 5.58 22.24
CA PHE A 242 0.26 6.82 21.61
C PHE A 242 0.46 7.95 22.62
N SER A 243 -0.43 8.08 23.61
CA SER A 243 -0.36 9.13 24.62
C SER A 243 0.87 9.00 25.52
N ASP A 244 1.32 7.77 25.75
CA ASP A 244 2.52 7.45 26.53
C ASP A 244 3.83 7.76 25.77
N LEU A 245 3.76 8.13 24.49
CA LEU A 245 4.95 8.48 23.72
C LEU A 245 5.51 9.84 24.15
N PRO A 246 6.84 10.01 24.13
CA PRO A 246 7.48 11.31 24.33
C PRO A 246 6.98 12.39 23.37
N ASP A 247 6.91 13.65 23.85
CA ASP A 247 6.38 14.79 23.07
C ASP A 247 7.08 15.00 21.73
N PHE A 248 8.40 14.75 21.65
CA PHE A 248 9.16 14.93 20.41
C PHE A 248 8.73 13.97 19.29
N ILE A 249 8.11 12.83 19.64
CA ILE A 249 7.55 11.86 18.70
C ILE A 249 6.15 12.29 18.27
N ARG A 250 5.34 12.78 19.22
CA ARG A 250 3.95 13.23 18.98
C ARG A 250 3.86 14.56 18.24
N LYS A 251 4.87 15.42 18.36
CA LYS A 251 4.89 16.74 17.72
C LYS A 251 4.95 16.61 16.19
N ASP A 252 4.24 17.51 15.50
CA ASP A 252 4.18 17.64 14.04
C ASP A 252 3.49 16.48 13.30
N VAL A 253 2.66 15.71 14.01
CA VAL A 253 1.87 14.61 13.47
C VAL A 253 0.42 14.76 13.93
N ASP A 254 -0.50 14.86 12.98
CA ASP A 254 -1.94 14.78 13.21
C ASP A 254 -2.36 13.30 13.26
N VAL A 255 -3.07 12.90 14.31
CA VAL A 255 -3.43 11.50 14.55
C VAL A 255 -4.94 11.34 14.65
N HIS A 256 -5.49 10.56 13.73
CA HIS A 256 -6.89 10.16 13.74
C HIS A 256 -7.02 8.77 14.34
N PHE A 257 -7.76 8.68 15.43
CA PHE A 257 -8.09 7.41 16.07
C PHE A 257 -9.43 6.89 15.54
N VAL A 258 -9.45 5.63 15.13
CA VAL A 258 -10.61 5.02 14.45
C VAL A 258 -10.95 3.67 15.07
N SER A 259 -12.24 3.36 15.15
CA SER A 259 -12.76 2.07 15.61
C SER A 259 -13.43 1.28 14.48
N HIS A 260 -13.88 1.96 13.42
CA HIS A 260 -14.52 1.35 12.26
C HIS A 260 -13.92 1.87 10.96
N TYR A 261 -13.93 1.02 9.92
CA TYR A 261 -13.34 1.35 8.63
C TYR A 261 -14.04 2.52 7.92
N ASP A 262 -15.33 2.76 8.16
CA ASP A 262 -16.04 3.90 7.54
C ASP A 262 -15.39 5.24 7.87
N GLN A 263 -14.83 5.39 9.08
CA GLN A 263 -14.09 6.58 9.48
C GLN A 263 -12.81 6.74 8.66
N ILE A 264 -12.12 5.62 8.39
CA ILE A 264 -10.93 5.60 7.51
C ILE A 264 -11.32 6.00 6.10
N TYR A 265 -12.43 5.46 5.59
CA TYR A 265 -12.96 5.79 4.26
C TYR A 265 -13.23 7.30 4.13
N ASP A 266 -13.88 7.89 5.13
CA ASP A 266 -14.17 9.33 5.13
C ASP A 266 -12.88 10.17 5.13
N ILE A 267 -11.90 9.83 5.97
CA ILE A 267 -10.63 10.57 6.07
C ILE A 267 -9.80 10.50 4.76
N ILE A 268 -9.86 9.36 4.06
CA ILE A 268 -9.02 9.10 2.88
C ILE A 268 -9.67 9.57 1.58
N PHE A 269 -10.98 9.38 1.42
CA PHE A 269 -11.68 9.53 0.13
C PHE A 269 -12.70 10.68 0.10
N ARG A 270 -13.20 11.14 1.24
CA ARG A 270 -14.14 12.28 1.31
C ARG A 270 -13.40 13.53 1.78
N ASN A 271 -12.87 14.29 0.81
CA ASN A 271 -12.47 15.69 1.01
C ASN A 271 -13.60 16.62 0.59
#